data_AF-A0A536QKY4-F1
#
_entry.id   AF-A0A536QKY4-F1
#
_cell.length_a   1.000
_cell.length_b   1.000
_cell.length_c   1.000
_cell.angle_alpha   90.00
_cell.angle_beta   90.00
_cell.angle_gamma   90.00
#
_symmetry.space_group_name_H-M   'P 1'
#
loop_
_entity.id
_entity.type
_entity.pdbx_description
1 polymer ?
#
loop_
_entity_poly.entity_id
_entity_poly.type
_entity_poly.pdbx_seq_one_letter_code
_entity_poly.pdbx_strand_id
1 'polypeptide(L)'
;MAALRHGRHYRVVDVKFSTLHLLKDGGLGANDVDVMAQAWIYNEALGRLQGFTPPAAYVAGRAWRQGAARGDRCWERLARVPSDAYVRSRDEDLASIVARACAWIRRLRTEGAEWRVLPIPSVPELWPNMKANSDFPWHTAKAEIAVKLADLTILPRVNAELRAAAHATGVTRWDDTRTSAVLFGLDGEHARTLDAVIAVNRDGGEAVRPGRVTADEERWRVPPAAEAFVDFEFVHDLDDDFRSFPQKGGQSLIFQIGCGTYRERQWSFQQFTVDDLGVDAEGRMIDEWLAHLAVLATAAGLASASDVRLVHWSLAEESNFERAYESARSRHPDREWPPLQWYDLLGRVFRAEPVVVKGAFSFGLKAIARALHAHGFIATEWADGLADGAGAMAGAWSAAAESRARGRSLRESPVMREIAAYNEVDCRVMAEILDHLRRAH
;
A
#
# COMPACT_ATOMS: atom_id res chain seq x y z
N MET A 1 24.61 -33.02 -20.80
CA MET A 1 24.77 -32.58 -22.21
C MET A 1 24.11 -33.50 -23.24
N ALA A 2 23.95 -34.82 -23.02
CA ALA A 2 23.29 -35.72 -23.98
C ALA A 2 21.75 -35.52 -24.11
N ALA A 3 21.08 -35.02 -23.07
CA ALA A 3 19.61 -34.91 -23.00
C ALA A 3 18.97 -33.86 -23.93
N LEU A 4 19.76 -33.01 -24.61
CA LEU A 4 19.25 -31.90 -25.45
C LEU A 4 19.45 -32.12 -26.95
N ARG A 5 19.92 -33.32 -27.37
CA ARG A 5 20.21 -33.64 -28.79
C ARG A 5 19.07 -34.42 -29.45
N HIS A 6 17.91 -33.79 -29.62
CA HIS A 6 16.75 -34.36 -30.34
C HIS A 6 16.34 -33.56 -31.58
N GLY A 7 17.19 -32.65 -32.04
CA GLY A 7 16.96 -31.84 -33.24
C GLY A 7 15.98 -30.67 -33.04
N ARG A 8 15.56 -30.39 -31.80
CA ARG A 8 14.76 -29.19 -31.45
C ARG A 8 15.49 -28.39 -30.38
N HIS A 9 15.20 -27.10 -30.34
CA HIS A 9 15.71 -26.19 -29.31
C HIS A 9 14.59 -25.77 -28.37
N TYR A 10 14.90 -25.72 -27.08
CA TYR A 10 13.99 -25.24 -26.06
C TYR A 10 13.98 -23.72 -26.04
N ARG A 11 12.87 -23.15 -25.55
CA ARG A 11 12.70 -21.72 -25.28
C ARG A 11 12.26 -21.53 -23.85
N VAL A 12 12.71 -20.44 -23.25
CA VAL A 12 12.32 -20.05 -21.89
C VAL A 12 10.92 -19.45 -21.91
N VAL A 13 10.06 -19.96 -21.04
CA VAL A 13 8.82 -19.30 -20.61
C VAL A 13 8.91 -19.17 -19.09
N ASP A 14 9.16 -17.97 -18.61
CA ASP A 14 9.17 -17.66 -17.18
C ASP A 14 7.74 -17.36 -16.71
N VAL A 15 7.33 -17.93 -15.59
CA VAL A 15 5.96 -17.80 -15.09
C VAL A 15 5.94 -16.86 -13.90
N LYS A 16 5.11 -15.81 -13.98
CA LYS A 16 4.88 -14.85 -12.91
C LYS A 16 3.47 -14.97 -12.37
N PHE A 17 3.35 -15.01 -11.05
CA PHE A 17 2.05 -14.97 -10.39
C PHE A 17 1.55 -13.52 -10.27
N SER A 18 1.38 -12.87 -11.42
CA SER A 18 0.96 -11.46 -11.53
C SER A 18 0.18 -11.23 -12.83
N THR A 19 -0.51 -10.10 -12.90
CA THR A 19 -1.09 -9.61 -14.16
C THR A 19 0.01 -8.91 -14.97
N LEU A 20 0.26 -9.34 -16.21
CA LEU A 20 1.21 -8.67 -17.08
C LEU A 20 0.63 -7.38 -17.66
N HIS A 21 1.40 -6.30 -17.60
CA HIS A 21 1.06 -5.03 -18.25
C HIS A 21 1.85 -4.90 -19.55
N LEU A 22 1.27 -5.40 -20.64
CA LEU A 22 1.93 -5.48 -21.93
C LEU A 22 1.96 -4.12 -22.63
N LEU A 23 3.11 -3.79 -23.22
CA LEU A 23 3.25 -2.69 -24.16
C LEU A 23 2.50 -2.99 -25.47
N LYS A 24 2.34 -1.99 -26.33
CA LYS A 24 1.65 -2.14 -27.63
C LYS A 24 2.27 -3.21 -28.53
N ASP A 25 3.58 -3.44 -28.43
CA ASP A 25 4.31 -4.46 -29.18
C ASP A 25 4.26 -5.86 -28.54
N GLY A 26 3.58 -6.00 -27.40
CA GLY A 26 3.48 -7.26 -26.65
C GLY A 26 4.68 -7.55 -25.75
N GLY A 27 5.64 -6.62 -25.63
CA GLY A 27 6.73 -6.69 -24.66
C GLY A 27 6.32 -6.23 -23.26
N LEU A 28 7.26 -6.32 -22.33
CA LEU A 28 7.15 -5.76 -20.98
C LEU A 28 7.70 -4.33 -20.91
N GLY A 29 7.26 -3.59 -19.90
CA GLY A 29 7.59 -2.18 -19.72
C GLY A 29 8.75 -1.91 -18.76
N ALA A 30 8.99 -0.62 -18.51
CA ALA A 30 10.00 -0.12 -17.58
C ALA A 30 9.86 -0.64 -16.14
N ASN A 31 8.64 -1.01 -15.74
CA ASN A 31 8.34 -1.50 -14.39
C ASN A 31 8.70 -2.98 -14.20
N ASP A 32 8.98 -3.70 -15.28
CA ASP A 32 9.23 -5.14 -15.28
C ASP A 32 10.67 -5.48 -15.71
N VAL A 33 11.61 -4.53 -15.56
CA VAL A 33 13.01 -4.69 -16.00
C VAL A 33 13.70 -5.86 -15.28
N ASP A 34 13.36 -6.11 -14.03
CA ASP A 34 13.82 -7.26 -13.25
C ASP A 34 13.31 -8.59 -13.83
N VAL A 35 12.03 -8.65 -14.20
CA VAL A 35 11.40 -9.80 -14.86
C VAL A 35 12.06 -10.05 -16.23
N MET A 36 12.25 -8.99 -17.01
CA MET A 36 12.95 -9.05 -18.30
C MET A 36 14.39 -9.55 -18.13
N ALA A 37 15.14 -9.00 -17.17
CA ALA A 37 16.51 -9.40 -16.88
C ALA A 37 16.60 -10.88 -16.51
N GLN A 38 15.68 -11.37 -15.68
CA GLN A 38 15.62 -12.78 -15.30
C GLN A 38 15.36 -13.69 -16.51
N ALA A 39 14.35 -13.37 -17.33
CA ALA A 39 14.05 -14.13 -18.54
C ALA A 39 15.22 -14.13 -19.54
N TRP A 40 15.91 -12.98 -19.68
CA TRP A 40 17.10 -12.85 -20.52
C TRP A 40 18.27 -13.71 -20.02
N ILE A 41 18.55 -13.70 -18.71
CA ILE A 41 19.60 -14.54 -18.10
C ILE A 41 19.31 -16.03 -18.33
N TYR A 42 18.05 -16.45 -18.15
CA TYR A 42 17.64 -17.83 -18.41
C TYR A 42 17.84 -18.21 -19.88
N ASN A 43 17.54 -17.30 -20.81
CA ASN A 43 17.72 -17.53 -22.24
C ASN A 43 19.20 -17.75 -22.60
N GLU A 44 20.09 -16.92 -22.06
CA GLU A 44 21.54 -17.05 -22.23
C GLU A 44 22.07 -18.36 -21.63
N ALA A 45 21.62 -18.70 -20.43
CA ALA A 45 22.01 -19.95 -19.76
C ALA A 45 21.56 -21.17 -20.57
N LEU A 46 20.29 -21.19 -21.02
CA LEU A 46 19.76 -22.25 -21.87
C LEU A 46 20.53 -22.34 -23.19
N GLY A 47 20.84 -21.19 -23.80
CA GLY A 47 21.60 -21.11 -25.04
C GLY A 47 22.95 -21.81 -24.96
N ARG A 48 23.68 -21.55 -23.87
CA ARG A 48 24.96 -22.22 -23.57
C ARG A 48 24.81 -23.73 -23.37
N LEU A 49 23.72 -24.18 -22.73
CA LEU A 49 23.47 -25.60 -22.48
C LEU A 49 23.09 -26.39 -23.74
N GLN A 50 22.33 -25.78 -24.65
CA GLN A 50 21.82 -26.46 -25.85
C GLN A 50 22.61 -26.14 -27.14
N GLY A 51 23.59 -25.24 -27.08
CA GLY A 51 24.40 -24.82 -28.23
C GLY A 51 23.69 -23.89 -29.22
N PHE A 52 22.52 -23.36 -28.84
CA PHE A 52 21.72 -22.41 -29.62
C PHE A 52 20.97 -21.49 -28.67
N THR A 53 21.31 -20.20 -28.69
CA THR A 53 20.59 -19.17 -27.93
C THR A 53 19.34 -18.75 -28.69
N PRO A 54 18.13 -18.97 -28.15
CA PRO A 54 16.91 -18.51 -28.78
C PRO A 54 16.90 -16.97 -28.94
N PRO A 55 16.25 -16.42 -29.99
CA PRO A 55 16.21 -14.97 -30.22
C PRO A 55 15.36 -14.19 -29.20
N ALA A 56 14.62 -14.89 -28.34
CA ALA A 56 13.81 -14.30 -27.28
C ALA A 56 13.46 -15.35 -26.22
N ALA A 57 13.25 -14.86 -24.99
CA ALA A 57 12.49 -15.53 -23.96
C ALA A 57 11.06 -14.98 -23.88
N TYR A 58 10.22 -15.65 -23.09
CA TYR A 58 8.83 -15.28 -22.89
C TYR A 58 8.49 -15.24 -21.41
N VAL A 59 7.47 -14.45 -21.07
CA VAL A 59 6.92 -14.36 -19.72
C VAL A 59 5.42 -14.62 -19.78
N ALA A 60 4.93 -15.52 -18.94
CA ALA A 60 3.51 -15.79 -18.74
C ALA A 60 3.05 -15.20 -17.40
N GLY A 61 1.90 -14.53 -17.37
CA GLY A 61 1.25 -14.11 -16.13
C GLY A 61 -0.01 -14.91 -15.86
N ARG A 62 -0.63 -14.72 -14.69
CA ARG A 62 -2.00 -15.23 -14.43
C ARG A 62 -3.05 -14.53 -15.29
N ALA A 63 -2.77 -13.29 -15.69
CA ALA A 63 -3.63 -12.44 -16.50
C ALA A 63 -2.77 -11.46 -17.31
N TRP A 64 -3.39 -10.72 -18.22
CA TRP A 64 -2.71 -9.69 -19.00
C TRP A 64 -3.61 -8.49 -19.27
N ARG A 65 -2.99 -7.31 -19.44
CA ARG A 65 -3.60 -6.09 -19.96
C ARG A 65 -2.75 -5.54 -21.09
N GLN A 66 -3.37 -5.06 -22.15
CA GLN A 66 -2.71 -4.35 -23.24
C GLN A 66 -3.62 -3.24 -23.75
N GLY A 67 -3.30 -1.98 -23.40
CA GLY A 67 -4.23 -0.87 -23.62
C GLY A 67 -5.56 -1.11 -22.90
N ALA A 68 -6.68 -1.02 -23.63
CA ALA A 68 -8.02 -1.32 -23.08
C ALA A 68 -8.35 -2.82 -23.04
N ALA A 69 -7.59 -3.66 -23.76
CA ALA A 69 -7.81 -5.09 -23.78
C ALA A 69 -7.25 -5.74 -22.51
N ARG A 70 -7.94 -6.78 -22.02
CA ARG A 70 -7.55 -7.57 -20.87
C ARG A 70 -7.97 -9.02 -21.06
N GLY A 71 -7.21 -9.93 -20.48
CA GLY A 71 -7.55 -11.35 -20.42
C GLY A 71 -7.10 -11.96 -19.10
N ASP A 72 -7.80 -13.00 -18.69
CA ASP A 72 -7.64 -13.67 -17.40
C ASP A 72 -7.11 -15.11 -17.55
N ARG A 73 -6.62 -15.48 -18.74
CA ARG A 73 -6.05 -16.80 -19.01
C ARG A 73 -4.55 -16.71 -19.26
N CYS A 74 -3.77 -17.54 -18.58
CA CYS A 74 -2.31 -17.44 -18.56
C CYS A 74 -1.60 -17.72 -19.89
N TRP A 75 -2.24 -18.48 -20.80
CA TRP A 75 -1.66 -18.85 -22.10
C TRP A 75 -2.19 -18.04 -23.27
N GLU A 76 -3.13 -17.11 -23.02
CA GLU A 76 -3.72 -16.31 -24.09
C GLU A 76 -2.68 -15.34 -24.69
N ARG A 77 -1.81 -14.78 -23.84
CA ARG A 77 -0.72 -13.90 -24.26
C ARG A 77 0.53 -14.10 -23.40
N LEU A 78 1.66 -14.17 -24.07
CA LEU A 78 2.98 -14.19 -23.46
C LEU A 78 3.70 -12.89 -23.80
N ALA A 79 4.33 -12.28 -22.81
CA ALA A 79 5.21 -11.16 -23.08
C ALA A 79 6.49 -11.66 -23.75
N ARG A 80 6.93 -10.98 -24.82
CA ARG A 80 8.18 -11.33 -25.51
C ARG A 80 9.33 -10.51 -24.95
N VAL A 81 10.43 -11.16 -24.59
CA VAL A 81 11.70 -10.53 -24.17
C VAL A 81 12.77 -10.87 -25.22
N PRO A 82 12.99 -9.98 -26.22
CA PRO A 82 14.03 -10.16 -27.22
C PRO A 82 15.44 -10.24 -26.61
N SER A 83 16.38 -10.93 -27.28
CA SER A 83 17.80 -10.91 -26.87
C SER A 83 18.43 -9.51 -26.96
N ASP A 84 17.93 -8.70 -27.89
CA ASP A 84 18.30 -7.31 -28.19
C ASP A 84 17.30 -6.30 -27.61
N ALA A 85 16.62 -6.65 -26.51
CA ALA A 85 15.62 -5.78 -25.88
C ALA A 85 16.24 -4.44 -25.42
N TYR A 86 15.57 -3.34 -25.78
CA TYR A 86 15.95 -1.98 -25.39
C TYR A 86 15.00 -1.42 -24.33
N VAL A 87 15.54 -0.98 -23.19
CA VAL A 87 14.75 -0.39 -22.10
C VAL A 87 14.69 1.12 -22.28
N ARG A 88 13.67 1.60 -23.00
CA ARG A 88 13.52 3.03 -23.37
C ARG A 88 13.58 3.99 -22.19
N SER A 89 13.02 3.62 -21.03
CA SER A 89 13.03 4.48 -19.84
C SER A 89 14.43 4.69 -19.24
N ARG A 90 15.38 3.84 -19.59
CA ARG A 90 16.78 3.92 -19.16
C ARG A 90 17.74 4.26 -20.28
N ASP A 91 17.22 4.40 -21.50
CA ASP A 91 17.98 4.62 -22.73
C ASP A 91 19.16 3.63 -22.86
N GLU A 92 18.90 2.34 -22.59
CA GLU A 92 19.94 1.32 -22.49
C GLU A 92 19.45 -0.08 -22.92
N ASP A 93 20.35 -0.87 -23.50
CA ASP A 93 20.14 -2.28 -23.79
C ASP A 93 19.97 -3.10 -22.50
N LEU A 94 19.04 -4.06 -22.52
CA LEU A 94 18.81 -4.97 -21.40
C LEU A 94 20.08 -5.78 -21.04
N ALA A 95 20.87 -6.18 -22.04
CA ALA A 95 22.13 -6.88 -21.82
C ALA A 95 23.12 -6.07 -20.98
N SER A 96 23.22 -4.76 -21.22
CA SER A 96 24.07 -3.84 -20.46
C SER A 96 23.57 -3.66 -19.03
N ILE A 97 22.25 -3.53 -18.84
CA ILE A 97 21.62 -3.49 -17.51
C ILE A 97 21.95 -4.78 -16.73
N VAL A 98 21.80 -5.95 -17.35
CA VAL A 98 22.12 -7.26 -16.74
C VAL A 98 23.60 -7.35 -16.39
N ALA A 99 24.49 -6.88 -17.27
CA ALA A 99 25.93 -6.88 -17.02
C ALA A 99 26.30 -5.99 -15.81
N ARG A 100 25.73 -4.78 -15.71
CA ARG A 100 25.92 -3.88 -14.57
C ARG A 100 25.37 -4.47 -13.27
N ALA A 101 24.20 -5.10 -13.31
CA ALA A 101 23.63 -5.79 -12.15
C ALA A 101 24.53 -6.95 -11.68
N CYS A 102 25.06 -7.76 -12.60
CA CYS A 102 26.03 -8.81 -12.28
C CYS A 102 27.32 -8.26 -11.67
N ALA A 103 27.85 -7.17 -12.24
CA ALA A 103 29.04 -6.51 -11.71
C ALA A 103 28.78 -5.97 -10.30
N TRP A 104 27.60 -5.39 -10.07
CA TRP A 104 27.21 -4.88 -8.76
C TRP A 104 27.18 -5.97 -7.70
N ILE A 105 26.54 -7.11 -7.97
CA ILE A 105 26.50 -8.23 -7.02
C ILE A 105 27.90 -8.77 -6.71
N ARG A 106 28.81 -8.80 -7.69
CA ARG A 106 30.21 -9.19 -7.45
C ARG A 106 30.90 -8.20 -6.53
N ARG A 107 30.78 -6.89 -6.81
CA ARG A 107 31.35 -5.82 -5.99
C ARG A 107 30.82 -5.86 -4.54
N LEU A 108 29.51 -6.04 -4.36
CA LEU A 108 28.90 -6.22 -3.04
C LEU A 108 29.52 -7.40 -2.28
N ARG A 109 29.73 -8.54 -2.96
CA ARG A 109 30.30 -9.74 -2.32
C ARG A 109 31.78 -9.60 -1.98
N THR A 110 32.55 -8.82 -2.74
CA THR A 110 33.99 -8.67 -2.54
C THR A 110 34.37 -7.50 -1.64
N GLU A 111 33.63 -6.40 -1.71
CA GLU A 111 33.96 -5.12 -1.05
C GLU A 111 32.94 -4.74 0.02
N GLY A 112 31.74 -5.31 0.02
CA GLY A 112 30.61 -4.86 0.85
C GLY A 112 30.85 -4.91 2.35
N ALA A 113 31.73 -5.79 2.82
CA ALA A 113 32.12 -5.90 4.22
C ALA A 113 32.80 -4.63 4.76
N GLU A 114 33.45 -3.85 3.89
CA GLU A 114 34.16 -2.62 4.27
C GLU A 114 33.27 -1.37 4.20
N TRP A 115 32.05 -1.48 3.66
CA TRP A 115 31.17 -0.34 3.52
C TRP A 115 30.52 0.05 4.85
N ARG A 116 30.41 1.35 5.07
CA ARG A 116 29.91 1.93 6.33
C ARG A 116 28.68 2.76 6.03
N VAL A 117 27.62 2.56 6.80
CA VAL A 117 26.36 3.33 6.67
C VAL A 117 26.41 4.65 7.44
N LEU A 118 27.06 4.63 8.61
CA LEU A 118 27.12 5.77 9.53
C LEU A 118 28.58 6.17 9.80
N PRO A 119 28.85 7.44 10.17
CA PRO A 119 27.89 8.55 10.27
C PRO A 119 27.44 9.12 8.92
N ILE A 120 28.14 8.75 7.84
CA ILE A 120 27.81 9.08 6.45
C ILE A 120 28.03 7.81 5.62
N PRO A 121 27.12 7.45 4.71
CA PRO A 121 27.29 6.31 3.81
C PRO A 121 28.59 6.40 3.00
N SER A 122 29.42 5.35 3.06
CA SER A 122 30.71 5.28 2.36
C SER A 122 30.56 5.10 0.85
N VAL A 123 29.38 4.64 0.40
CA VAL A 123 29.01 4.49 -1.02
C VAL A 123 27.58 4.97 -1.24
N PRO A 124 27.24 5.49 -2.44
CA PRO A 124 25.90 6.01 -2.73
C PRO A 124 24.76 5.00 -2.48
N GLU A 125 25.02 3.71 -2.70
CA GLU A 125 24.04 2.62 -2.58
C GLU A 125 23.61 2.34 -1.13
N LEU A 126 24.35 2.85 -0.14
CA LEU A 126 24.01 2.71 1.27
C LEU A 126 23.08 3.81 1.81
N TRP A 127 22.76 4.84 1.01
CA TRP A 127 21.76 5.83 1.41
C TRP A 127 20.35 5.22 1.38
N PRO A 128 19.57 5.29 2.48
CA PRO A 128 18.26 4.64 2.58
C PRO A 128 17.27 5.28 1.61
N ASN A 129 16.39 4.48 1.01
CA ASN A 129 15.30 5.00 0.18
C ASN A 129 13.95 4.68 0.85
N MET A 130 13.38 5.67 1.54
CA MET A 130 12.08 5.53 2.22
C MET A 130 10.88 5.54 1.24
N LYS A 131 11.11 5.70 -0.06
CA LYS A 131 10.08 5.52 -1.11
C LYS A 131 10.06 4.11 -1.71
N ALA A 132 11.03 3.27 -1.37
CA ALA A 132 11.06 1.87 -1.78
C ALA A 132 10.39 0.98 -0.72
N ASN A 133 9.48 0.09 -1.12
CA ASN A 133 8.75 -0.80 -0.20
C ASN A 133 9.09 -2.28 -0.41
N SER A 134 9.95 -2.60 -1.39
CA SER A 134 10.42 -3.96 -1.66
C SER A 134 11.67 -4.28 -0.85
N ASP A 135 11.58 -4.16 0.47
CA ASP A 135 12.72 -4.22 1.38
C ASP A 135 12.55 -5.17 2.56
N PHE A 136 11.51 -6.02 2.56
CA PHE A 136 11.33 -7.06 3.58
C PHE A 136 12.55 -8.00 3.67
N PRO A 137 13.05 -8.37 4.87
CA PRO A 137 12.59 -7.99 6.22
C PRO A 137 13.31 -6.74 6.80
N TRP A 138 14.02 -5.97 5.98
CA TRP A 138 14.95 -4.91 6.39
C TRP A 138 14.31 -3.52 6.56
N HIS A 139 12.98 -3.41 6.47
CA HIS A 139 12.27 -2.13 6.53
C HIS A 139 12.62 -1.33 7.80
N THR A 140 12.59 -1.99 8.96
CA THR A 140 12.94 -1.37 10.25
C THR A 140 14.37 -0.85 10.27
N ALA A 141 15.34 -1.66 9.83
CA ALA A 141 16.73 -1.26 9.77
C ALA A 141 16.94 -0.06 8.83
N LYS A 142 16.29 -0.05 7.67
CA LYS A 142 16.32 1.07 6.72
C LYS A 142 15.72 2.35 7.34
N ALA A 143 14.60 2.23 8.05
CA ALA A 143 13.96 3.36 8.74
C ALA A 143 14.87 3.95 9.84
N GLU A 144 15.51 3.10 10.65
CA GLU A 144 16.48 3.55 11.66
C GLU A 144 17.67 4.29 11.06
N ILE A 145 18.20 3.77 9.94
CA ILE A 145 19.30 4.42 9.22
C ILE A 145 18.86 5.80 8.70
N ALA A 146 17.66 5.88 8.10
CA ALA A 146 17.12 7.13 7.61
C ALA A 146 16.97 8.18 8.72
N VAL A 147 16.47 7.79 9.89
CA VAL A 147 16.35 8.68 11.05
C VAL A 147 17.72 9.17 11.51
N LYS A 148 18.69 8.27 11.68
CA LYS A 148 20.06 8.63 12.12
C LYS A 148 20.76 9.58 11.14
N LEU A 149 20.54 9.39 9.84
CA LEU A 149 21.09 10.24 8.80
C LEU A 149 20.30 11.55 8.59
N ALA A 150 19.10 11.66 9.15
CA ALA A 150 18.11 12.66 8.74
C ALA A 150 17.93 12.66 7.21
N ASP A 151 17.82 11.46 6.62
CA ASP A 151 17.79 11.29 5.16
C ASP A 151 16.60 12.02 4.52
N LEU A 152 16.85 12.65 3.38
CA LEU A 152 15.86 13.46 2.65
C LEU A 152 14.64 12.66 2.19
N THR A 153 14.78 11.35 1.93
CA THR A 153 13.68 10.52 1.43
C THR A 153 12.60 10.25 2.47
N ILE A 154 12.84 10.56 3.75
CA ILE A 154 11.79 10.59 4.78
C ILE A 154 10.70 11.59 4.41
N LEU A 155 11.08 12.72 3.83
CA LEU A 155 10.16 13.80 3.48
C LEU A 155 9.13 13.37 2.42
N PRO A 156 7.88 13.86 2.48
CA PRO A 156 6.87 13.57 1.47
C PRO A 156 7.38 13.88 0.06
N ARG A 157 7.13 12.97 -0.89
CA ARG A 157 7.45 13.12 -2.33
C ARG A 157 8.94 13.30 -2.70
N VAL A 158 9.85 13.34 -1.74
CA VAL A 158 11.29 13.37 -2.02
C VAL A 158 11.79 11.94 -2.27
N ASN A 159 12.06 11.60 -3.53
CA ASN A 159 12.59 10.30 -3.94
C ASN A 159 14.14 10.30 -3.96
N ALA A 160 14.75 9.16 -4.31
CA ALA A 160 16.21 9.02 -4.36
C ALA A 160 16.89 9.95 -5.39
N GLU A 161 16.20 10.31 -6.47
CA GLU A 161 16.69 11.23 -7.51
C GLU A 161 16.75 12.67 -6.98
N LEU A 162 15.67 13.15 -6.36
CA LEU A 162 15.61 14.45 -5.71
C LEU A 162 16.62 14.56 -4.56
N ARG A 163 16.79 13.49 -3.77
CA ARG A 163 17.87 13.40 -2.77
C ARG A 163 19.25 13.56 -3.43
N ALA A 164 19.52 12.84 -4.52
CA ALA A 164 20.81 12.91 -5.20
C ALA A 164 21.10 14.33 -5.75
N ALA A 165 20.09 15.00 -6.30
CA ALA A 165 20.20 16.38 -6.75
C ALA A 165 20.50 17.36 -5.59
N ALA A 166 19.84 17.19 -4.44
CA ALA A 166 20.14 17.97 -3.24
C ALA A 166 21.56 17.70 -2.70
N HIS A 167 22.00 16.44 -2.70
CA HIS A 167 23.36 16.07 -2.27
C HIS A 167 24.43 16.75 -3.16
N ALA A 168 24.17 16.88 -4.46
CA ALA A 168 25.08 17.56 -5.39
C ALA A 168 25.23 19.07 -5.10
N THR A 169 24.31 19.68 -4.36
CA THR A 169 24.41 21.06 -3.87
C THR A 169 24.89 21.16 -2.41
N GLY A 170 25.27 20.03 -1.81
CA GLY A 170 25.78 19.95 -0.44
C GLY A 170 24.69 19.94 0.63
N VAL A 171 23.43 19.69 0.29
CA VAL A 171 22.34 19.46 1.26
C VAL A 171 22.10 17.95 1.37
N THR A 172 22.41 17.36 2.52
CA THR A 172 22.32 15.90 2.75
C THR A 172 21.31 15.49 3.81
N ARG A 173 20.74 16.46 4.52
CA ARG A 173 19.86 16.22 5.67
C ARG A 173 18.57 17.02 5.57
N TRP A 174 17.46 16.45 6.01
CA TRP A 174 16.16 17.12 5.93
C TRP A 174 16.07 18.31 6.88
N ASP A 175 16.82 18.28 7.99
CA ASP A 175 16.87 19.32 9.00
C ASP A 175 17.81 20.49 8.65
N ASP A 176 18.55 20.42 7.53
CA ASP A 176 19.30 21.56 6.99
C ASP A 176 18.37 22.75 6.73
N THR A 177 18.80 23.96 7.08
CA THR A 177 17.99 25.19 6.94
C THR A 177 17.63 25.52 5.49
N ARG A 178 18.40 25.03 4.52
CA ARG A 178 18.16 25.19 3.08
C ARG A 178 17.09 24.24 2.55
N THR A 179 16.78 23.17 3.27
CA THR A 179 15.77 22.18 2.84
C THR A 179 14.39 22.84 2.75
N SER A 180 13.79 22.75 1.57
CA SER A 180 12.50 23.37 1.22
C SER A 180 11.95 22.73 -0.04
N ALA A 181 10.67 22.92 -0.33
CA ALA A 181 10.09 22.51 -1.59
C ALA A 181 10.81 23.13 -2.81
N VAL A 182 11.28 24.38 -2.68
CA VAL A 182 12.04 25.08 -3.72
C VAL A 182 13.35 24.36 -4.04
N LEU A 183 14.09 23.88 -3.02
CA LEU A 183 15.31 23.09 -3.22
C LEU A 183 15.05 21.85 -4.09
N PHE A 184 13.88 21.23 -3.91
CA PHE A 184 13.49 20.02 -4.66
C PHE A 184 12.77 20.32 -5.98
N GLY A 185 12.61 21.59 -6.35
CA GLY A 185 11.87 21.98 -7.55
C GLY A 185 10.38 21.57 -7.52
N LEU A 186 9.78 21.48 -6.33
CA LEU A 186 8.37 21.16 -6.16
C LEU A 186 7.54 22.45 -6.08
N ASP A 187 6.31 22.39 -6.59
CA ASP A 187 5.38 23.52 -6.63
C ASP A 187 3.96 23.15 -6.13
N GLY A 188 3.07 24.15 -6.15
CA GLY A 188 1.64 23.98 -5.87
C GLY A 188 1.32 23.40 -4.48
N GLU A 189 0.35 22.49 -4.45
CA GLU A 189 -0.08 21.80 -3.21
C GLU A 189 1.05 20.95 -2.62
N HIS A 190 1.85 20.30 -3.45
CA HIS A 190 2.95 19.45 -3.00
C HIS A 190 4.02 20.26 -2.27
N ALA A 191 4.34 21.45 -2.77
CA ALA A 191 5.26 22.36 -2.10
C ALA A 191 4.74 22.80 -0.73
N ARG A 192 3.48 23.26 -0.66
CA ARG A 192 2.85 23.69 0.60
C ARG A 192 2.88 22.58 1.66
N THR A 193 2.51 21.37 1.26
CA THR A 193 2.48 20.21 2.14
C THR A 193 3.88 19.84 2.63
N LEU A 194 4.87 19.81 1.73
CA LEU A 194 6.24 19.49 2.09
C LEU A 194 6.84 20.52 3.06
N ASP A 195 6.69 21.81 2.76
CA ASP A 195 7.22 22.88 3.62
C ASP A 195 6.54 22.90 4.99
N ALA A 196 5.23 22.60 5.07
CA ALA A 196 4.53 22.43 6.35
C ALA A 196 5.13 21.28 7.18
N VAL A 197 5.37 20.11 6.55
CA VAL A 197 6.00 18.96 7.22
C VAL A 197 7.42 19.28 7.69
N ILE A 198 8.22 19.96 6.87
CA ILE A 198 9.57 20.40 7.27
C ILE A 198 9.48 21.37 8.46
N ALA A 199 8.62 22.38 8.37
CA ALA A 199 8.51 23.42 9.38
C ALA A 199 8.04 22.90 10.75
N VAL A 200 7.09 21.95 10.79
CA VAL A 200 6.60 21.38 12.06
C VAL A 200 7.63 20.46 12.74
N ASN A 201 8.46 19.79 11.94
CA ASN A 201 9.45 18.83 12.44
C ASN A 201 10.79 19.46 12.84
N ARG A 202 11.09 20.68 12.40
CA ARG A 202 12.28 21.42 12.82
C ARG A 202 12.23 21.86 14.29
N ASP A 203 13.39 22.23 14.81
CA ASP A 203 13.52 22.85 16.12
C ASP A 203 12.63 24.10 16.22
N GLY A 204 11.91 24.24 17.34
CA GLY A 204 10.93 25.31 17.54
C GLY A 204 9.58 25.11 16.84
N GLY A 205 9.39 24.07 16.03
CA GLY A 205 8.09 23.73 15.44
C GLY A 205 7.04 23.37 16.51
N GLU A 206 5.82 23.88 16.32
CA GLU A 206 4.64 23.57 17.14
C GLU A 206 4.26 22.09 17.05
N ALA A 207 3.50 21.59 18.03
CA ALA A 207 3.13 20.17 18.05
C ALA A 207 2.17 19.79 16.90
N VAL A 208 1.23 20.68 16.56
CA VAL A 208 0.30 20.55 15.43
C VAL A 208 0.24 21.88 14.69
N ARG A 209 0.20 21.85 13.35
CA ARG A 209 -0.11 23.01 12.51
C ARG A 209 -1.13 22.64 11.44
N PRO A 210 -1.97 23.57 10.98
CA PRO A 210 -2.10 24.95 11.47
C PRO A 210 -2.74 25.02 12.86
N GLY A 211 -2.54 26.14 13.58
CA GLY A 211 -3.13 26.33 14.91
C GLY A 211 -4.68 26.33 14.91
N ARG A 212 -5.31 26.61 13.77
CA ARG A 212 -6.76 26.48 13.54
C ARG A 212 -6.97 25.86 12.17
N VAL A 213 -7.79 24.81 12.11
CA VAL A 213 -8.14 24.13 10.86
C VAL A 213 -9.48 24.66 10.37
N THR A 214 -9.48 25.11 9.11
CA THR A 214 -10.62 25.76 8.45
C THR A 214 -11.18 24.95 7.28
N ALA A 215 -10.40 24.00 6.75
CA ALA A 215 -10.86 23.10 5.70
C ALA A 215 -12.09 22.28 6.15
N ASP A 216 -13.20 22.41 5.40
CA ASP A 216 -14.46 21.66 5.58
C ASP A 216 -15.05 21.76 7.00
N GLU A 217 -14.71 22.84 7.71
CA GLU A 217 -14.99 23.10 9.12
C GLU A 217 -16.48 22.97 9.47
N GLU A 218 -17.35 23.45 8.57
CA GLU A 218 -18.80 23.40 8.72
C GLU A 218 -19.35 21.96 8.77
N ARG A 219 -18.59 20.98 8.28
CA ARG A 219 -19.00 19.58 8.28
C ARG A 219 -18.49 18.82 9.49
N TRP A 220 -17.23 18.97 9.86
CA TRP A 220 -16.62 18.11 10.87
C TRP A 220 -16.62 18.70 12.28
N ARG A 221 -16.66 20.04 12.44
CA ARG A 221 -16.54 20.69 13.75
C ARG A 221 -17.70 20.35 14.68
N VAL A 222 -18.92 20.40 14.16
CA VAL A 222 -20.12 20.01 14.91
C VAL A 222 -20.42 18.54 14.64
N PRO A 223 -20.41 17.67 15.67
CA PRO A 223 -20.80 16.27 15.50
C PRO A 223 -22.22 16.16 14.94
N PRO A 224 -22.44 15.31 13.91
CA PRO A 224 -23.79 15.07 13.40
C PRO A 224 -24.61 14.21 14.37
N ALA A 225 -25.91 14.07 14.12
CA ALA A 225 -26.80 13.26 14.96
C ALA A 225 -26.34 11.79 15.07
N ALA A 226 -25.73 11.23 14.00
CA ALA A 226 -25.05 9.94 14.02
C ALA A 226 -23.75 9.99 13.22
N GLU A 227 -22.67 9.50 13.83
CA GLU A 227 -21.32 9.42 13.26
C GLU A 227 -20.71 8.08 13.65
N ALA A 228 -20.16 7.37 12.66
CA ALA A 228 -19.42 6.15 12.86
C ALA A 228 -18.06 6.25 12.16
N PHE A 229 -17.05 5.61 12.73
CA PHE A 229 -15.68 5.51 12.23
C PHE A 229 -15.47 4.11 11.69
N VAL A 230 -15.15 4.02 10.41
CA VAL A 230 -15.22 2.77 9.66
C VAL A 230 -13.89 2.49 8.98
N ASP A 231 -13.46 1.23 9.10
CA ASP A 231 -12.32 0.68 8.38
C ASP A 231 -12.64 -0.74 7.89
N PHE A 232 -12.12 -1.09 6.73
CA PHE A 232 -12.40 -2.34 6.01
C PHE A 232 -11.10 -3.09 5.78
N GLU A 233 -11.14 -4.41 5.96
CA GLU A 233 -10.07 -5.31 5.60
C GLU A 233 -10.44 -6.11 4.35
N PHE A 234 -9.46 -6.29 3.46
CA PHE A 234 -9.67 -6.86 2.14
C PHE A 234 -8.74 -8.03 1.85
N VAL A 235 -9.28 -9.03 1.17
CA VAL A 235 -8.47 -10.01 0.45
C VAL A 235 -8.46 -9.67 -1.04
N HIS A 236 -7.39 -10.07 -1.71
CA HIS A 236 -7.27 -9.95 -3.17
C HIS A 236 -7.37 -11.31 -3.85
N ASP A 237 -7.44 -11.29 -5.18
CA ASP A 237 -7.57 -12.46 -6.04
C ASP A 237 -6.28 -13.32 -6.16
N LEU A 238 -5.34 -13.16 -5.23
CA LEU A 238 -4.09 -13.93 -5.18
C LEU A 238 -4.24 -15.28 -4.46
N ASP A 239 -5.26 -15.46 -3.61
CA ASP A 239 -5.60 -16.78 -3.05
C ASP A 239 -6.37 -17.60 -4.09
N ASP A 240 -5.61 -18.18 -5.01
CA ASP A 240 -6.08 -18.96 -6.14
C ASP A 240 -5.82 -20.46 -5.87
N ASP A 241 -6.87 -21.28 -5.91
CA ASP A 241 -6.78 -22.73 -5.76
C ASP A 241 -6.57 -23.48 -7.08
N PHE A 242 -6.44 -22.74 -8.19
CA PHE A 242 -6.18 -23.24 -9.54
C PHE A 242 -7.22 -24.21 -10.11
N ARG A 243 -8.40 -24.35 -9.49
CA ARG A 243 -9.49 -25.21 -10.04
C ARG A 243 -9.95 -24.76 -11.43
N SER A 244 -9.83 -23.47 -11.74
CA SER A 244 -10.20 -22.88 -13.03
C SER A 244 -9.03 -22.76 -14.01
N PHE A 245 -7.85 -23.30 -13.70
CA PHE A 245 -6.67 -23.17 -14.56
C PHE A 245 -6.95 -23.63 -16.00
N PRO A 246 -6.58 -22.86 -17.04
CA PRO A 246 -5.64 -21.72 -17.05
C PRO A 246 -6.26 -20.34 -16.77
N GLN A 247 -7.55 -20.27 -16.47
CA GLN A 247 -8.20 -19.03 -16.07
C GLN A 247 -7.85 -18.72 -14.62
N LYS A 248 -7.47 -17.47 -14.35
CA LYS A 248 -7.13 -16.99 -13.01
C LYS A 248 -8.36 -17.18 -12.10
N GLY A 249 -8.12 -17.75 -10.93
CA GLY A 249 -9.06 -17.79 -9.83
C GLY A 249 -8.74 -16.71 -8.80
N GLY A 250 -9.16 -16.98 -7.57
CA GLY A 250 -9.16 -16.03 -6.46
C GLY A 250 -10.26 -14.98 -6.59
N GLN A 251 -10.65 -14.40 -5.45
CA GLN A 251 -11.72 -13.42 -5.38
C GLN A 251 -11.34 -12.31 -4.42
N SER A 252 -11.38 -11.06 -4.89
CA SER A 252 -11.26 -9.91 -4.00
C SER A 252 -12.58 -9.69 -3.24
N LEU A 253 -12.49 -9.53 -1.92
CA LEU A 253 -13.64 -9.39 -1.00
C LEU A 253 -13.27 -8.47 0.16
N ILE A 254 -14.28 -7.81 0.72
CA ILE A 254 -14.25 -7.31 2.10
C ILE A 254 -14.48 -8.52 3.02
N PHE A 255 -13.54 -8.80 3.92
CA PHE A 255 -13.67 -9.93 4.85
C PHE A 255 -13.91 -9.49 6.29
N GLN A 256 -13.60 -8.24 6.62
CA GLN A 256 -13.84 -7.65 7.93
C GLN A 256 -14.21 -6.17 7.79
N ILE A 257 -15.17 -5.73 8.62
CA ILE A 257 -15.58 -4.32 8.76
C ILE A 257 -15.54 -3.95 10.23
N GLY A 258 -14.74 -2.96 10.57
CA GLY A 258 -14.74 -2.32 11.88
C GLY A 258 -15.65 -1.10 11.83
N CYS A 259 -16.53 -0.98 12.83
CA CYS A 259 -17.43 0.16 12.93
C CYS A 259 -17.51 0.60 14.39
N GLY A 260 -17.02 1.80 14.67
CA GLY A 260 -17.08 2.36 16.02
C GLY A 260 -17.80 3.69 16.08
N THR A 261 -18.35 3.99 17.25
CA THR A 261 -18.95 5.29 17.57
C THR A 261 -18.21 5.91 18.74
N TYR A 262 -18.10 7.23 18.73
CA TYR A 262 -17.42 7.98 19.77
C TYR A 262 -18.29 9.16 20.20
N ARG A 263 -18.84 9.09 21.40
CA ARG A 263 -19.69 10.13 21.98
C ARG A 263 -19.29 10.38 23.41
N GLU A 264 -19.20 11.65 23.81
CA GLU A 264 -18.87 12.04 25.18
C GLU A 264 -17.60 11.36 25.71
N ARG A 265 -16.61 11.14 24.83
CA ARG A 265 -15.36 10.43 25.11
C ARG A 265 -15.53 8.95 25.50
N GLN A 266 -16.67 8.37 25.19
CA GLN A 266 -16.93 6.94 25.30
C GLN A 266 -16.83 6.31 23.91
N TRP A 267 -16.06 5.24 23.85
CA TRP A 267 -15.84 4.44 22.64
C TRP A 267 -16.73 3.20 22.69
N SER A 268 -17.45 2.94 21.60
CA SER A 268 -18.18 1.69 21.38
C SER A 268 -17.81 1.15 20.01
N PHE A 269 -17.43 -0.12 19.95
CA PHE A 269 -16.97 -0.76 18.72
C PHE A 269 -17.73 -2.04 18.44
N GLN A 270 -18.00 -2.28 17.16
CA GLN A 270 -18.50 -3.55 16.67
C GLN A 270 -17.70 -3.99 15.45
N GLN A 271 -17.20 -5.22 15.51
CA GLN A 271 -16.56 -5.90 14.40
C GLN A 271 -17.58 -6.78 13.65
N PHE A 272 -17.51 -6.74 12.33
CA PHE A 272 -18.18 -7.69 11.44
C PHE A 272 -17.10 -8.50 10.73
N THR A 273 -17.29 -9.83 10.65
CA THR A 273 -16.33 -10.77 10.07
C THR A 273 -17.08 -11.82 9.27
N VAL A 274 -16.59 -12.14 8.07
CA VAL A 274 -17.18 -13.20 7.25
C VAL A 274 -17.01 -14.58 7.89
N ASP A 275 -17.92 -15.51 7.59
CA ASP A 275 -17.79 -16.92 8.01
C ASP A 275 -16.75 -17.69 7.18
N ASP A 276 -16.57 -17.29 5.92
CA ASP A 276 -15.62 -17.86 4.97
C ASP A 276 -15.26 -16.79 3.92
N LEU A 277 -14.17 -16.98 3.17
CA LEU A 277 -13.76 -16.07 2.09
C LEU A 277 -14.58 -16.33 0.82
N GLY A 278 -15.89 -16.14 0.92
CA GLY A 278 -16.86 -16.33 -0.15
C GLY A 278 -17.73 -15.10 -0.37
N VAL A 279 -18.19 -14.92 -1.60
CA VAL A 279 -19.06 -13.79 -2.00
C VAL A 279 -20.31 -13.74 -1.13
N ASP A 280 -21.00 -14.87 -0.92
CA ASP A 280 -22.22 -14.89 -0.09
C ASP A 280 -21.96 -14.51 1.38
N ALA A 281 -20.78 -14.83 1.92
CA ALA A 281 -20.40 -14.48 3.28
C ALA A 281 -20.06 -12.99 3.41
N GLU A 282 -19.39 -12.39 2.42
CA GLU A 282 -19.23 -10.93 2.29
C GLU A 282 -20.60 -10.25 2.32
N GLY A 283 -21.55 -10.75 1.52
CA GLY A 283 -22.91 -10.22 1.48
C GLY A 283 -23.59 -10.23 2.85
N ARG A 284 -23.60 -11.38 3.54
CA ARG A 284 -24.21 -11.50 4.89
C ARG A 284 -23.57 -10.55 5.90
N MET A 285 -22.25 -10.44 5.89
CA MET A 285 -21.52 -9.52 6.77
C MET A 285 -21.92 -8.06 6.51
N ILE A 286 -22.06 -7.65 5.24
CA ILE A 286 -22.49 -6.29 4.88
C ILE A 286 -23.94 -6.03 5.32
N ASP A 287 -24.86 -7.00 5.17
CA ASP A 287 -26.23 -6.86 5.72
C ASP A 287 -26.21 -6.62 7.23
N GLU A 288 -25.42 -7.41 7.98
CA GLU A 288 -25.29 -7.26 9.43
C GLU A 288 -24.76 -5.87 9.81
N TRP A 289 -23.76 -5.37 9.07
CA TRP A 289 -23.20 -4.03 9.27
C TRP A 289 -24.21 -2.93 8.94
N LEU A 290 -24.93 -3.03 7.82
CA LEU A 290 -25.97 -2.07 7.44
C LEU A 290 -27.14 -2.06 8.46
N ALA A 291 -27.51 -3.23 8.99
CA ALA A 291 -28.50 -3.33 10.05
C ALA A 291 -28.03 -2.62 11.34
N HIS A 292 -26.74 -2.76 11.70
CA HIS A 292 -26.15 -2.00 12.81
C HIS A 292 -26.21 -0.49 12.56
N LEU A 293 -25.87 -0.02 11.36
CA LEU A 293 -26.01 1.40 11.00
C LEU A 293 -27.47 1.89 11.08
N ALA A 294 -28.44 1.06 10.70
CA ALA A 294 -29.86 1.39 10.81
C ALA A 294 -30.31 1.53 12.29
N VAL A 295 -29.75 0.71 13.19
CA VAL A 295 -29.96 0.86 14.65
C VAL A 295 -29.37 2.17 15.15
N LEU A 296 -28.15 2.52 14.74
CA LEU A 296 -27.53 3.81 15.10
C LEU A 296 -28.34 5.00 14.57
N ALA A 297 -28.83 4.92 13.34
CA ALA A 297 -29.70 5.93 12.73
C ALA A 297 -30.98 6.11 13.55
N THR A 298 -31.66 5.01 13.86
CA THR A 298 -32.90 5.02 14.64
C THR A 298 -32.68 5.62 16.03
N ALA A 299 -31.61 5.23 16.72
CA ALA A 299 -31.25 5.77 18.04
C ALA A 299 -30.93 7.28 18.00
N ALA A 300 -30.51 7.80 16.84
CA ALA A 300 -30.25 9.20 16.60
C ALA A 300 -31.47 9.98 16.04
N GLY A 301 -32.63 9.33 15.86
CA GLY A 301 -33.82 9.94 15.27
C GLY A 301 -33.71 10.19 13.76
N LEU A 302 -32.83 9.44 13.06
CA LEU A 302 -32.64 9.49 11.62
C LEU A 302 -33.47 8.41 10.91
N ALA A 303 -33.71 8.59 9.60
CA ALA A 303 -34.60 7.72 8.85
C ALA A 303 -33.94 6.40 8.42
N SER A 304 -32.64 6.40 8.14
CA SER A 304 -31.97 5.25 7.53
C SER A 304 -30.47 5.18 7.83
N ALA A 305 -29.86 4.02 7.55
CA ALA A 305 -28.40 3.85 7.58
C ALA A 305 -27.67 4.86 6.69
N SER A 306 -28.29 5.31 5.59
CA SER A 306 -27.75 6.36 4.70
C SER A 306 -27.64 7.71 5.35
N ASP A 307 -28.23 7.94 6.52
CA ASP A 307 -28.14 9.23 7.23
C ASP A 307 -27.01 9.23 8.27
N VAL A 308 -26.36 8.09 8.51
CA VAL A 308 -25.19 7.98 9.38
C VAL A 308 -23.96 8.43 8.61
N ARG A 309 -23.22 9.40 9.15
CA ARG A 309 -21.92 9.78 8.58
C ARG A 309 -20.88 8.72 8.87
N LEU A 310 -20.20 8.23 7.83
CA LEU A 310 -19.13 7.24 7.92
C LEU A 310 -17.78 7.90 7.69
N VAL A 311 -17.06 8.17 8.78
CA VAL A 311 -15.72 8.75 8.76
C VAL A 311 -14.70 7.66 8.45
N HIS A 312 -13.83 7.92 7.48
CA HIS A 312 -12.77 7.00 7.08
C HIS A 312 -11.46 7.75 6.77
N TRP A 313 -10.36 6.98 6.62
CA TRP A 313 -9.03 7.51 6.30
C TRP A 313 -8.41 6.73 5.14
N SER A 314 -8.62 7.16 3.90
CA SER A 314 -8.09 6.47 2.71
C SER A 314 -6.95 7.24 2.04
N LEU A 315 -5.74 6.67 2.02
CA LEU A 315 -4.55 7.31 1.43
C LEU A 315 -4.59 7.44 -0.10
N ALA A 316 -5.35 6.58 -0.79
CA ALA A 316 -5.30 6.38 -2.25
C ALA A 316 -6.71 6.25 -2.86
N GLU A 317 -6.83 6.60 -4.15
CA GLU A 317 -8.06 6.39 -4.94
C GLU A 317 -8.43 4.91 -5.09
N GLU A 318 -7.45 3.98 -5.03
CA GLU A 318 -7.67 2.53 -5.15
C GLU A 318 -8.20 1.89 -3.84
N SER A 319 -7.88 2.48 -2.69
CA SER A 319 -8.37 2.08 -1.35
C SER A 319 -9.53 2.97 -0.90
N ASN A 320 -10.25 3.59 -1.84
CA ASN A 320 -11.45 4.35 -1.51
C ASN A 320 -12.53 3.38 -1.01
N PHE A 321 -12.90 3.49 0.27
CA PHE A 321 -13.93 2.67 0.91
C PHE A 321 -15.27 2.71 0.16
N GLU A 322 -15.59 3.86 -0.45
CA GLU A 322 -16.74 4.00 -1.34
C GLU A 322 -16.63 3.07 -2.55
N ARG A 323 -15.48 3.04 -3.23
CA ARG A 323 -15.25 2.13 -4.38
C ARG A 323 -15.27 0.66 -3.96
N ALA A 324 -14.77 0.36 -2.77
CA ALA A 324 -14.83 -0.99 -2.21
C ALA A 324 -16.27 -1.44 -1.99
N TYR A 325 -17.09 -0.59 -1.36
CA TYR A 325 -18.51 -0.84 -1.15
C TYR A 325 -19.27 -0.93 -2.48
N GLU A 326 -19.03 -0.03 -3.43
CA GLU A 326 -19.62 -0.10 -4.78
C GLU A 326 -19.21 -1.36 -5.55
N SER A 327 -17.97 -1.82 -5.35
CA SER A 327 -17.50 -3.09 -5.89
C SER A 327 -18.26 -4.28 -5.28
N ALA A 328 -18.53 -4.24 -3.97
CA ALA A 328 -19.37 -5.24 -3.31
C ALA A 328 -20.82 -5.18 -3.80
N ARG A 329 -21.42 -3.99 -3.94
CA ARG A 329 -22.77 -3.82 -4.53
C ARG A 329 -22.84 -4.42 -5.94
N SER A 330 -21.81 -4.22 -6.75
CA SER A 330 -21.73 -4.80 -8.09
C SER A 330 -21.64 -6.33 -8.08
N ARG A 331 -21.06 -6.94 -7.03
CA ARG A 331 -21.05 -8.40 -6.83
C ARG A 331 -22.39 -8.93 -6.29
N HIS A 332 -23.21 -8.07 -5.69
CA HIS A 332 -24.48 -8.40 -5.06
C HIS A 332 -25.65 -7.60 -5.63
N PRO A 333 -25.99 -7.75 -6.92
CA PRO A 333 -27.03 -6.95 -7.57
C PRO A 333 -28.42 -7.14 -6.96
N ASP A 334 -28.68 -8.29 -6.33
CA ASP A 334 -29.97 -8.60 -5.69
C ASP A 334 -30.10 -8.00 -4.28
N ARG A 335 -28.99 -7.52 -3.70
CA ARG A 335 -29.01 -6.84 -2.40
C ARG A 335 -29.15 -5.35 -2.67
N GLU A 336 -30.34 -4.80 -2.41
CA GLU A 336 -30.67 -3.37 -2.61
C GLU A 336 -29.99 -2.46 -1.58
N TRP A 337 -28.67 -2.59 -1.42
CA TRP A 337 -27.90 -1.81 -0.46
C TRP A 337 -27.92 -0.33 -0.83
N PRO A 338 -28.17 0.55 0.16
CA PRO A 338 -28.37 1.97 -0.11
C PRO A 338 -27.02 2.68 -0.31
N PRO A 339 -27.02 3.87 -0.93
CA PRO A 339 -25.85 4.75 -0.87
C PRO A 339 -25.57 5.16 0.59
N LEU A 340 -24.30 5.37 0.93
CA LEU A 340 -23.86 5.73 2.28
C LEU A 340 -23.15 7.09 2.28
N GLN A 341 -23.14 7.77 3.42
CA GLN A 341 -22.56 9.12 3.57
C GLN A 341 -21.11 9.04 4.03
N TRP A 342 -20.21 8.79 3.09
CA TRP A 342 -18.76 8.73 3.34
C TRP A 342 -18.16 10.11 3.64
N TYR A 343 -17.29 10.16 4.65
CA TYR A 343 -16.54 11.34 5.04
C TYR A 343 -15.03 11.05 5.11
N ASP A 344 -14.31 11.43 4.06
CA ASP A 344 -12.86 11.27 3.97
C ASP A 344 -12.14 12.33 4.83
N LEU A 345 -11.80 11.96 6.07
CA LEU A 345 -11.11 12.84 7.01
C LEU A 345 -9.72 13.24 6.50
N LEU A 346 -9.02 12.33 5.81
CA LEU A 346 -7.70 12.61 5.27
C LEU A 346 -7.77 13.63 4.14
N GLY A 347 -8.59 13.37 3.13
CA GLY A 347 -8.68 14.20 1.93
C GLY A 347 -9.30 15.56 2.22
N ARG A 348 -10.43 15.59 2.94
CA ARG A 348 -11.22 16.81 3.16
C ARG A 348 -10.63 17.75 4.21
N VAL A 349 -9.87 17.22 5.16
CA VAL A 349 -9.30 18.02 6.27
C VAL A 349 -7.79 18.06 6.17
N PHE A 350 -7.12 16.93 6.39
CA PHE A 350 -5.67 16.88 6.56
C PHE A 350 -4.88 17.28 5.30
N ARG A 351 -5.34 16.91 4.10
CA ARG A 351 -4.67 17.25 2.83
C ARG A 351 -5.15 18.59 2.26
N ALA A 352 -6.45 18.91 2.41
CA ALA A 352 -7.03 20.15 1.91
C ALA A 352 -6.37 21.40 2.53
N GLU A 353 -6.14 21.36 3.84
CA GLU A 353 -5.31 22.31 4.57
C GLU A 353 -4.27 21.49 5.33
N PRO A 354 -2.98 21.48 4.92
CA PRO A 354 -1.97 20.56 5.45
C PRO A 354 -1.89 20.52 6.98
N VAL A 355 -2.64 19.61 7.60
CA VAL A 355 -2.63 19.38 9.05
C VAL A 355 -1.46 18.47 9.35
N VAL A 356 -0.38 19.05 9.85
CA VAL A 356 0.89 18.38 10.09
C VAL A 356 1.16 18.30 11.59
N VAL A 357 1.74 17.18 12.02
CA VAL A 357 2.02 16.90 13.44
C VAL A 357 3.52 16.67 13.59
N LYS A 358 4.12 17.31 14.58
CA LYS A 358 5.56 17.15 14.89
C LYS A 358 5.86 15.69 15.23
N GLY A 359 6.85 15.11 14.55
CA GLY A 359 7.19 13.68 14.61
C GLY A 359 6.58 12.86 13.48
N ALA A 360 5.61 13.39 12.72
CA ALA A 360 5.05 12.74 11.53
C ALA A 360 5.64 13.34 10.25
N PHE A 361 6.16 12.47 9.38
CA PHE A 361 6.69 12.82 8.05
C PHE A 361 5.80 12.33 6.91
N SER A 362 4.64 11.78 7.23
CA SER A 362 3.63 11.35 6.27
C SER A 362 2.23 11.54 6.84
N PHE A 363 1.22 11.49 5.97
CA PHE A 363 -0.19 11.58 6.35
C PHE A 363 -0.84 10.20 6.51
N GLY A 364 -0.04 9.14 6.69
CA GLY A 364 -0.56 7.83 7.05
C GLY A 364 -1.21 7.88 8.44
N LEU A 365 -2.36 7.23 8.61
CA LEU A 365 -3.09 7.23 9.88
C LEU A 365 -2.20 6.86 11.06
N LYS A 366 -1.44 5.76 10.93
CA LYS A 366 -0.46 5.31 11.93
C LYS A 366 0.61 6.35 12.28
N ALA A 367 1.12 7.09 11.28
CA ALA A 367 2.15 8.11 11.51
C ALA A 367 1.59 9.33 12.27
N ILE A 368 0.40 9.80 11.88
CA ILE A 368 -0.30 10.90 12.54
C ILE A 368 -0.72 10.50 13.96
N ALA A 369 -1.33 9.32 14.14
CA ALA A 369 -1.78 8.82 15.43
C ALA A 369 -0.62 8.70 16.42
N ARG A 370 0.51 8.08 16.02
CA ARG A 370 1.72 7.98 16.86
C ARG A 370 2.25 9.34 17.29
N ALA A 371 2.31 10.31 16.37
CA ALA A 371 2.78 11.64 16.67
C ALA A 371 1.83 12.36 17.66
N LEU A 372 0.52 12.31 17.44
CA LEU A 372 -0.48 12.90 18.34
C LEU A 372 -0.46 12.25 19.73
N HIS A 373 -0.29 10.93 19.81
CA HIS A 373 -0.15 10.22 21.08
C HIS A 373 1.13 10.66 21.81
N ALA A 374 2.27 10.78 21.10
CA ALA A 374 3.52 11.23 21.69
C ALA A 374 3.45 12.66 22.28
N HIS A 375 2.55 13.51 21.77
CA HIS A 375 2.25 14.84 22.32
C HIS A 375 1.10 14.84 23.34
N GLY A 376 0.49 13.69 23.64
CA GLY A 376 -0.61 13.55 24.60
C GLY A 376 -1.96 14.07 24.12
N PHE A 377 -2.15 14.23 22.81
CA PHE A 377 -3.40 14.74 22.23
C PHE A 377 -4.47 13.67 22.03
N ILE A 378 -4.06 12.43 21.84
CA ILE A 378 -4.92 11.25 21.79
C ILE A 378 -4.45 10.23 22.85
N ALA A 379 -5.33 9.33 23.26
CA ALA A 379 -5.06 8.39 24.36
C ALA A 379 -4.62 7.01 23.86
N THR A 380 -5.06 6.62 22.68
CA THR A 380 -4.76 5.30 22.11
C THR A 380 -3.33 5.26 21.61
N GLU A 381 -2.55 4.34 22.17
CA GLU A 381 -1.21 4.02 21.69
C GLU A 381 -1.29 2.99 20.55
N TRP A 382 -0.66 3.31 19.43
CA TRP A 382 -0.55 2.37 18.31
C TRP A 382 0.69 1.49 18.45
N ALA A 383 0.54 0.35 19.12
CA ALA A 383 1.60 -0.62 19.34
C ALA A 383 2.23 -1.12 18.01
N ASP A 384 3.50 -1.52 18.06
CA ASP A 384 4.12 -2.26 16.96
C ASP A 384 3.53 -3.69 16.93
N GLY A 385 2.75 -4.00 15.89
CA GLY A 385 2.05 -5.27 15.71
C GLY A 385 2.26 -5.87 14.32
N LEU A 386 1.94 -7.17 14.20
CA LEU A 386 2.16 -8.02 13.02
C LEU A 386 1.32 -7.66 11.79
N ALA A 387 0.22 -6.92 11.96
CA ALA A 387 -0.72 -6.64 10.89
C ALA A 387 -0.51 -5.21 10.37
N ASP A 388 0.14 -5.06 9.21
CA ASP A 388 -0.30 -4.05 8.25
C ASP A 388 -1.37 -4.68 7.35
N GLY A 389 -1.96 -3.92 6.41
CA GLY A 389 -3.01 -4.48 5.53
C GLY A 389 -2.58 -5.73 4.76
N ALA A 390 -1.28 -5.88 4.43
CA ALA A 390 -0.76 -7.08 3.76
C ALA A 390 -0.66 -8.26 4.74
N GLY A 391 -0.21 -8.01 5.98
CA GLY A 391 -0.21 -8.98 7.07
C GLY A 391 -1.61 -9.46 7.43
N ALA A 392 -2.60 -8.56 7.49
CA ALA A 392 -4.00 -8.89 7.73
C ALA A 392 -4.55 -9.80 6.61
N MET A 393 -4.32 -9.45 5.35
CA MET A 393 -4.71 -10.27 4.19
C MET A 393 -4.07 -11.67 4.22
N ALA A 394 -2.75 -11.76 4.46
CA ALA A 394 -2.06 -13.05 4.55
C ALA A 394 -2.55 -13.89 5.74
N GLY A 395 -2.81 -13.24 6.88
CA GLY A 395 -3.42 -13.86 8.06
C GLY A 395 -4.80 -14.42 7.77
N ALA A 396 -5.64 -13.67 7.05
CA ALA A 396 -6.97 -14.10 6.64
C ALA A 396 -6.94 -15.32 5.71
N TRP A 397 -6.03 -15.37 4.72
CA TRP A 397 -5.86 -16.55 3.86
C TRP A 397 -5.42 -17.78 4.66
N SER A 398 -4.44 -17.63 5.56
CA SER A 398 -3.99 -18.71 6.42
C SER A 398 -5.12 -19.21 7.32
N ALA A 399 -5.87 -18.30 7.95
CA ALA A 399 -7.03 -18.62 8.76
C ALA A 399 -8.12 -19.34 7.95
N ALA A 400 -8.36 -18.92 6.71
CA ALA A 400 -9.37 -19.53 5.84
C ALA A 400 -9.00 -20.97 5.47
N ALA A 401 -7.73 -21.22 5.16
CA ALA A 401 -7.23 -22.57 4.90
C ALA A 401 -7.39 -23.48 6.14
N GLU A 402 -7.03 -22.98 7.33
CA GLU A 402 -7.18 -23.71 8.59
C GLU A 402 -8.64 -23.99 8.95
N SER A 403 -9.51 -22.97 8.88
CA SER A 403 -10.94 -23.08 9.14
C SER A 403 -11.61 -24.06 8.20
N ARG A 404 -11.27 -24.04 6.91
CA ARG A 404 -11.75 -25.01 5.91
C ARG A 404 -11.34 -26.44 6.26
N ALA A 405 -10.08 -26.65 6.65
CA ALA A 405 -9.56 -27.96 7.03
C ALA A 405 -10.27 -28.52 8.29
N ARG A 406 -10.79 -27.65 9.16
CA ARG A 406 -11.48 -28.03 10.41
C ARG A 406 -13.00 -27.92 10.36
N GLY A 407 -13.58 -27.44 9.26
CA GLY A 407 -15.02 -27.21 9.12
C GLY A 407 -15.57 -26.18 10.12
N ARG A 408 -14.82 -25.10 10.40
CA ARG A 408 -15.21 -24.04 11.33
C ARG A 408 -15.40 -22.70 10.63
N SER A 409 -16.14 -21.78 11.26
CA SER A 409 -16.25 -20.40 10.77
C SER A 409 -14.94 -19.63 10.97
N LEU A 410 -14.62 -18.73 10.05
CA LEU A 410 -13.53 -17.75 10.21
C LEU A 410 -13.71 -16.86 11.43
N ARG A 411 -14.96 -16.61 11.86
CA ARG A 411 -15.27 -15.87 13.10
C ARG A 411 -14.65 -16.50 14.36
N GLU A 412 -14.38 -17.81 14.32
CA GLU A 412 -13.78 -18.54 15.44
C GLU A 412 -12.24 -18.48 15.45
N SER A 413 -11.61 -17.98 14.37
CA SER A 413 -10.15 -17.97 14.22
C SER A 413 -9.48 -16.97 15.17
N PRO A 414 -8.46 -17.39 15.95
CA PRO A 414 -7.66 -16.46 16.76
C PRO A 414 -6.98 -15.37 15.93
N VAL A 415 -6.48 -15.71 14.73
CA VAL A 415 -5.85 -14.75 13.82
C VAL A 415 -6.83 -13.65 13.41
N MET A 416 -8.08 -14.02 13.13
CA MET A 416 -9.12 -13.06 12.77
C MET A 416 -9.47 -12.11 13.94
N ARG A 417 -9.31 -12.57 15.20
CA ARG A 417 -9.48 -11.71 16.38
C ARG A 417 -8.33 -10.73 16.56
N GLU A 418 -7.11 -11.13 16.22
CA GLU A 418 -5.96 -10.23 16.22
C GLU A 418 -6.09 -9.15 15.16
N ILE A 419 -6.56 -9.52 13.95
CA ILE A 419 -6.87 -8.55 12.89
C ILE A 419 -7.99 -7.61 13.34
N ALA A 420 -9.05 -8.13 13.97
CA ALA A 420 -10.13 -7.29 14.50
C ALA A 420 -9.65 -6.30 15.58
N ALA A 421 -8.73 -6.71 16.45
CA ALA A 421 -8.15 -5.82 17.46
C ALA A 421 -7.32 -4.69 16.83
N TYR A 422 -6.62 -4.97 15.73
CA TYR A 422 -5.90 -3.95 14.96
C TYR A 422 -6.89 -2.98 14.27
N ASN A 423 -7.90 -3.52 13.60
CA ASN A 423 -8.95 -2.76 12.92
C ASN A 423 -9.76 -1.86 13.90
N GLU A 424 -9.94 -2.28 15.16
CA GLU A 424 -10.50 -1.41 16.21
C GLU A 424 -9.61 -0.20 16.50
N VAL A 425 -8.28 -0.39 16.54
CA VAL A 425 -7.33 0.71 16.75
C VAL A 425 -7.43 1.72 15.62
N ASP A 426 -7.50 1.27 14.36
CA ASP A 426 -7.70 2.13 13.18
C ASP A 426 -8.97 2.98 13.33
N CYS A 427 -10.10 2.38 13.67
CA CYS A 427 -11.35 3.13 13.88
C CYS A 427 -11.25 4.10 15.07
N ARG A 428 -10.67 3.65 16.19
CA ARG A 428 -10.62 4.44 17.43
C ARG A 428 -9.72 5.65 17.31
N VAL A 429 -8.53 5.52 16.71
CA VAL A 429 -7.63 6.67 16.56
C VAL A 429 -8.22 7.71 15.61
N MET A 430 -8.96 7.32 14.57
CA MET A 430 -9.68 8.27 13.72
C MET A 430 -10.68 9.10 14.55
N ALA A 431 -11.38 8.44 15.46
CA ALA A 431 -12.31 9.10 16.37
C ALA A 431 -11.62 10.07 17.34
N GLU A 432 -10.52 9.64 17.96
CA GLU A 432 -9.74 10.47 18.88
C GLU A 432 -9.08 11.66 18.16
N ILE A 433 -8.59 11.47 16.92
CA ILE A 433 -8.06 12.52 16.07
C ILE A 433 -9.14 13.57 15.79
N LEU A 434 -10.31 13.14 15.32
CA LEU A 434 -11.40 14.07 15.01
C LEU A 434 -11.93 14.79 16.25
N ASP A 435 -12.04 14.09 17.39
CA ASP A 435 -12.38 14.70 18.67
C ASP A 435 -11.34 15.75 19.13
N HIS A 436 -10.05 15.47 18.94
CA HIS A 436 -9.00 16.43 19.23
C HIS A 436 -9.15 17.69 18.35
N LEU A 437 -9.36 17.52 17.04
CA LEU A 437 -9.60 18.64 16.14
C LEU A 437 -10.79 19.50 16.61
N ARG A 438 -11.90 18.88 17.00
CA ARG A 438 -13.11 19.59 17.47
C ARG A 438 -12.88 20.41 18.74
N ARG A 439 -11.98 19.97 19.61
CA ARG A 439 -11.69 20.63 20.90
C ARG A 439 -10.61 21.71 20.81
N ALA A 440 -9.63 21.52 19.95
CA ALA A 440 -8.39 22.30 19.97
C ALA A 440 -8.16 23.20 18.74
N HIS A 441 -8.84 22.90 17.63
CA HIS A 441 -8.77 23.67 16.38
C HIS A 441 -10.15 24.22 16.06
#